data_AF-A0A7J9WNW0-F1
#
_entry.id   AF-A0A7J9WNW0-F1
#
_cell.length_a   1.000
_cell.length_b   1.000
_cell.length_c   1.000
_cell.angle_alpha   90.00
_cell.angle_beta   90.00
_cell.angle_gamma   90.00
#
_symmetry.space_group_name_H-M   'P 1'
#
loop_
_entity.id
_entity.type
_entity.pdbx_description
1 polymer ?
#
loop_
_entity_poly.entity_id
_entity_poly.type
_entity_poly.pdbx_seq_one_letter_code
_entity_poly.pdbx_strand_id
1 'polypeptide(L)'
;MTVAVEREPDEVAALDVYSSVVTSVAQRLLPSVSSLRVTVRVPGGRRTSGSGSAVVLTADGYLVTSAHVVERSQGGVVTFGDGRSLDFEVVGADTLSDLAVIRVQRLGERSLEPAELGDADALLV
;
A
#
# COMPACT_ATOMS: atom_id res chain seq x y z
N MET A 1 -36.13 19.62 15.94
CA MET A 1 -36.37 19.95 14.51
C MET A 1 -35.28 19.26 13.72
N THR A 2 -35.53 18.02 13.32
CA THR A 2 -34.59 17.18 12.55
C THR A 2 -34.90 17.41 11.08
N VAL A 3 -33.98 18.02 10.34
CA VAL A 3 -34.09 18.10 8.88
C VAL A 3 -33.64 16.74 8.35
N ALA A 4 -34.60 15.88 8.02
CA ALA A 4 -34.31 14.74 7.16
C ALA A 4 -33.99 15.32 5.78
N VAL A 5 -32.74 15.16 5.35
CA VAL A 5 -32.36 15.46 3.96
C VAL A 5 -32.91 14.30 3.14
N GLU A 6 -34.13 14.44 2.64
CA GLU A 6 -34.67 13.53 1.63
C GLU A 6 -33.83 13.74 0.36
N ARG A 7 -33.06 12.71 -0.03
CA ARG A 7 -32.23 12.74 -1.24
C ARG A 7 -33.09 12.31 -2.42
N GLU A 8 -33.00 13.04 -3.53
CA GLU A 8 -33.71 12.73 -4.77
C GLU A 8 -33.30 11.34 -5.30
N PRO A 9 -34.21 10.57 -5.93
CA PRO A 9 -33.96 9.19 -6.35
C PRO A 9 -32.77 9.04 -7.33
N ASP A 10 -32.49 10.08 -8.12
CA ASP A 10 -31.32 10.14 -9.03
C ASP A 10 -29.99 10.27 -8.27
N GLU A 11 -30.00 10.99 -7.14
CA GLU A 11 -28.82 11.16 -6.30
C GLU A 11 -28.46 9.87 -5.55
N VAL A 12 -29.46 9.11 -5.08
CA VAL A 12 -29.24 7.80 -4.45
C VAL A 12 -28.65 6.81 -5.45
N ALA A 13 -29.20 6.76 -6.67
CA ALA A 13 -28.67 5.90 -7.73
C ALA A 13 -27.23 6.29 -8.12
N ALA A 14 -26.92 7.58 -8.22
CA ALA A 14 -25.56 8.05 -8.49
C ALA A 14 -24.56 7.64 -7.40
N LEU A 15 -24.97 7.70 -6.13
CA LEU A 15 -24.14 7.26 -4.99
C LEU A 15 -23.94 5.75 -4.97
N ASP A 16 -24.96 4.97 -5.35
CA ASP A 16 -24.85 3.51 -5.48
C ASP A 16 -23.87 3.12 -6.60
N VAL A 17 -23.97 3.78 -7.76
CA VAL A 17 -23.03 3.59 -8.87
C VAL A 17 -21.62 3.94 -8.43
N TYR A 18 -21.42 5.10 -7.81
CA TYR A 18 -20.12 5.51 -7.28
C TYR A 18 -19.57 4.49 -6.27
N SER A 19 -20.39 4.06 -5.31
CA SER A 19 -20.04 3.07 -4.29
C SER A 19 -19.61 1.74 -4.90
N SER A 20 -20.32 1.26 -5.93
CA SER A 20 -19.98 0.04 -6.64
C SER A 20 -18.63 0.14 -7.36
N VAL A 21 -18.32 1.29 -7.96
CA VAL A 21 -17.05 1.54 -8.64
C VAL A 21 -15.90 1.52 -7.63
N VAL A 22 -16.02 2.28 -6.54
CA VAL A 22 -14.99 2.35 -5.48
C VAL A 22 -14.75 0.97 -4.86
N THR A 23 -15.83 0.25 -4.56
CA THR A 23 -15.74 -1.11 -3.99
C THR A 23 -15.03 -2.06 -4.95
N SER A 24 -15.35 -2.00 -6.24
CA SER A 24 -14.71 -2.85 -7.25
C SER A 24 -13.20 -2.57 -7.39
N VAL A 25 -12.79 -1.30 -7.30
CA VAL A 25 -11.38 -0.89 -7.35
C VAL A 25 -10.65 -1.41 -6.13
N ALA A 26 -11.24 -1.23 -4.94
CA ALA A 26 -10.68 -1.74 -3.70
C ALA A 26 -10.49 -3.27 -3.77
N GLN A 27 -11.51 -4.02 -4.19
CA GLN A 27 -11.43 -5.47 -4.33
C GLN A 27 -10.30 -5.93 -5.26
N ARG A 28 -10.06 -5.21 -6.37
CA ARG A 28 -8.97 -5.52 -7.30
C ARG A 28 -7.59 -5.19 -6.74
N LEU A 29 -7.45 -4.13 -5.95
CA LEU A 29 -6.14 -3.66 -5.48
C LEU A 29 -5.74 -4.20 -4.11
N LEU A 30 -6.69 -4.66 -3.28
CA LEU A 30 -6.41 -5.19 -1.95
C LEU A 30 -5.29 -6.25 -1.92
N PRO A 31 -5.21 -7.23 -2.86
CA PRO A 31 -4.12 -8.21 -2.88
C PRO A 31 -2.73 -7.60 -3.11
N SER A 32 -2.65 -6.45 -3.78
CA SER A 32 -1.41 -5.74 -4.11
C SER A 32 -0.98 -4.72 -3.06
N VAL A 33 -1.81 -4.46 -2.04
CA VAL A 33 -1.51 -3.50 -0.97
C VAL A 33 -1.16 -4.24 0.32
N SER A 34 -0.09 -3.79 0.98
CA SER A 34 0.42 -4.39 2.20
C SER A 34 0.66 -3.35 3.28
N SER A 35 0.60 -3.78 4.54
CA SER A 35 1.00 -2.96 5.68
C SER A 35 2.51 -3.06 5.87
N LEU A 36 3.15 -1.91 6.07
CA LEU A 36 4.57 -1.81 6.31
C LEU A 36 4.83 -1.41 7.76
N ARG A 37 5.72 -2.11 8.44
CA ARG A 37 6.22 -1.74 9.76
C ARG A 37 7.74 -1.65 9.73
N VAL A 38 8.27 -0.45 9.93
CA VAL A 38 9.71 -0.21 9.92
C VAL A 38 10.33 -0.41 11.28
N THR A 39 11.52 -1.00 11.29
CA THR A 39 12.29 -1.21 12.51
C THR A 39 13.63 -0.48 12.43
N VAL A 40 14.09 0.02 13.56
CA VAL A 40 15.41 0.65 13.71
C VAL A 40 16.27 -0.19 14.62
N ARG A 41 17.58 -0.21 14.35
CA ARG A 41 18.55 -0.83 15.25
C ARG A 41 18.75 0.07 16.45
N VAL A 42 18.67 -0.50 17.64
CA VAL A 42 18.92 0.16 18.92
C VAL A 42 19.90 -0.69 19.73
N PRO A 43 20.63 -0.12 20.70
CA PRO A 43 21.38 -0.91 21.66
C PRO A 43 20.47 -1.96 22.30
N GLY A 44 20.81 -3.24 22.16
CA GLY A 44 19.99 -4.36 22.66
C GLY A 44 18.97 -4.97 21.69
N GLY A 45 18.86 -4.52 20.43
CA GLY A 45 18.05 -5.21 19.42
C GLY A 45 17.46 -4.33 18.31
N ARG A 46 16.23 -4.65 17.90
CA ARG A 46 15.43 -3.87 16.93
C ARG A 46 14.18 -3.34 17.62
N ARG A 47 13.83 -2.08 17.37
CA ARG A 47 12.59 -1.46 17.85
C ARG A 47 11.75 -1.01 16.66
N THR A 48 10.43 -1.20 16.73
CA THR A 48 9.50 -0.61 15.77
C THR A 48 9.58 0.92 15.86
N SER A 49 9.74 1.59 14.73
CA SER A 49 9.92 3.05 14.66
C SER A 49 8.88 3.77 13.81
N GLY A 50 8.04 3.04 13.07
CA GLY A 50 7.07 3.64 12.17
C GLY A 50 6.25 2.58 11.44
N SER A 51 5.23 3.06 10.74
CA SER A 51 4.32 2.25 9.93
C SER A 51 3.89 3.00 8.68
N GLY A 52 3.53 2.27 7.64
CA GLY A 52 2.98 2.81 6.40
C GLY A 52 2.35 1.69 5.58
N SER A 53 2.28 1.91 4.28
CA SER A 53 1.81 0.92 3.31
C SER A 53 2.84 0.74 2.21
N ALA A 54 2.78 -0.40 1.54
CA ALA A 54 3.55 -0.65 0.34
C ALA A 54 2.69 -1.34 -0.72
N VAL A 55 2.94 -1.01 -1.99
CA VAL A 55 2.24 -1.57 -3.14
C VAL A 55 3.16 -2.52 -3.87
N VAL A 56 2.68 -3.71 -4.22
CA VAL A 56 3.43 -4.70 -4.99
C VAL A 56 3.68 -4.19 -6.41
N LEU A 57 4.95 -4.10 -6.77
CA LEU A 57 5.42 -3.68 -8.08
C LEU A 57 5.69 -4.88 -9.00
N THR A 58 6.15 -5.99 -8.42
CA THR A 58 6.55 -7.18 -9.19
C THR A 58 6.22 -8.47 -8.43
N ALA A 59 5.99 -9.54 -9.18
CA ALA A 59 5.62 -10.83 -8.61
C ALA A 59 6.73 -11.49 -7.79
N ASP A 60 8.00 -11.13 -8.04
CA ASP A 60 9.19 -11.68 -7.38
C ASP A 60 9.61 -10.92 -6.11
N GLY A 61 8.81 -9.94 -5.67
CA GLY A 61 8.91 -9.40 -4.32
C GLY A 61 9.43 -7.97 -4.20
N TYR A 62 9.39 -7.17 -5.27
CA TYR A 62 9.62 -5.72 -5.16
C TYR A 62 8.32 -4.98 -4.88
N LEU A 63 8.37 -4.06 -3.93
CA LEU A 63 7.26 -3.19 -3.56
C LEU A 63 7.72 -1.73 -3.54
N VAL A 64 6.80 -0.81 -3.81
CA VAL A 64 7.00 0.64 -3.71
C VAL A 64 6.30 1.21 -2.49
N THR A 65 6.91 2.19 -1.84
CA THR A 65 6.39 2.95 -0.69
C THR A 65 6.95 4.37 -0.73
N SER A 66 6.57 5.21 0.24
CA SER A 66 7.15 6.54 0.37
C SER A 66 8.53 6.51 1.02
N ALA A 67 9.44 7.36 0.56
CA ALA A 67 10.81 7.43 1.10
C ALA A 67 10.81 7.79 2.58
N HIS A 68 9.95 8.72 3.01
CA HIS A 68 9.86 9.13 4.41
C HIS A 68 9.43 7.98 5.36
N VAL A 69 8.75 6.95 4.85
CA VAL A 69 8.36 5.78 5.66
C VAL A 69 9.60 4.97 6.05
N VAL A 70 10.58 4.85 5.15
CA VAL A 70 11.77 4.00 5.33
C VAL A 70 13.04 4.76 5.69
N GLU A 71 13.02 6.10 5.70
CA GLU A 71 14.18 7.00 5.85
C GLU A 71 15.13 6.65 7.02
N ARG A 72 14.58 6.20 8.16
CA ARG A 72 15.38 5.87 9.36
C ARG A 72 15.64 4.36 9.52
N SER A 73 15.18 3.53 8.59
CA SER A 73 15.12 2.09 8.74
C SER A 73 15.99 1.38 7.71
N GLN A 74 16.69 0.33 8.15
CA GLN A 74 17.38 -0.60 7.24
C GLN A 74 16.49 -1.79 6.84
N GLY A 75 15.22 -1.80 7.27
CA GLY A 75 14.28 -2.88 7.00
C GLY A 75 13.25 -3.07 8.10
N GLY A 76 12.31 -3.97 7.88
CA GLY A 76 11.21 -4.19 8.80
C GLY A 76 10.38 -5.38 8.37
N VAL A 77 9.08 -5.32 8.65
CA VAL A 77 8.12 -6.36 8.30
C VAL A 77 7.06 -5.80 7.37
N VAL A 78 6.81 -6.51 6.27
CA VAL A 78 5.64 -6.35 5.40
C VAL A 78 4.60 -7.37 5.83
N THR A 79 3.35 -6.95 6.02
CA THR A 79 2.20 -7.82 6.27
C THR A 79 1.20 -7.70 5.12
N PHE A 80 0.91 -8.82 4.47
CA PHE A 80 0.00 -8.91 3.33
C PHE A 80 -1.46 -9.13 3.79
N GLY A 81 -2.42 -8.87 2.90
CA GLY A 81 -3.85 -9.06 3.18
C GLY A 81 -4.26 -10.50 3.50
N ASP A 82 -3.46 -11.49 3.10
CA ASP A 82 -3.64 -12.91 3.45
C ASP A 82 -3.05 -13.30 4.82
N GLY A 83 -2.53 -12.32 5.57
CA GLY A 83 -1.95 -12.51 6.90
C GLY A 83 -0.47 -12.92 6.91
N ARG A 84 0.14 -13.18 5.74
CA ARG A 84 1.58 -13.46 5.69
C ARG A 84 2.39 -12.25 6.11
N SER A 85 3.47 -12.48 6.85
CA SER A 85 4.43 -11.45 7.22
C SER A 85 5.83 -11.86 6.82
N LEU A 86 6.53 -10.99 6.10
CA LEU A 86 7.89 -11.20 5.60
C LEU A 86 8.79 -10.04 6.02
N ASP A 87 10.05 -10.34 6.29
CA ASP A 87 11.06 -9.29 6.43
C ASP A 87 11.27 -8.61 5.07
N PHE A 88 11.62 -7.33 5.09
CA PHE A 88 12.05 -6.62 3.89
C PHE A 88 13.35 -5.84 4.13
N GLU A 89 14.03 -5.56 3.03
CA GLU A 89 15.16 -4.64 2.99
C GLU A 89 14.86 -3.51 2.01
N VAL A 90 15.47 -2.35 2.23
CA VAL A 90 15.37 -1.20 1.32
C VAL A 90 16.36 -1.41 0.17
N VAL A 91 15.86 -1.38 -1.06
CA VAL A 91 16.67 -1.50 -2.28
C VAL A 91 17.24 -0.13 -2.66
N GLY A 92 16.40 0.91 -2.58
CA GLY A 92 16.77 2.29 -2.87
C GLY A 92 15.65 3.25 -2.50
N ALA A 93 16.01 4.52 -2.32
CA ALA A 93 15.08 5.60 -2.03
C ALA A 93 15.50 6.88 -2.77
N ASP A 94 14.50 7.60 -3.29
CA ASP A 94 14.61 8.95 -3.80
C ASP A 94 13.80 9.87 -2.90
N THR A 95 14.50 10.70 -2.12
CA THR A 95 13.88 11.64 -1.18
C THR A 95 13.29 12.86 -1.87
N LEU A 96 13.67 13.16 -3.11
CA LEU A 96 13.13 14.31 -3.85
C LEU A 96 11.70 14.04 -4.33
N SER A 97 11.45 12.82 -4.81
CA SER A 97 10.11 12.38 -5.23
C SER A 97 9.32 11.69 -4.11
N ASP A 98 9.90 11.54 -2.93
CA ASP A 98 9.38 10.75 -1.81
C ASP A 98 9.00 9.31 -2.17
N LEU A 99 9.85 8.62 -2.94
CA LEU A 99 9.65 7.22 -3.35
C LEU A 99 10.75 6.31 -2.85
N ALA A 100 10.39 5.09 -2.46
CA ALA A 100 11.35 4.03 -2.13
C ALA A 100 10.89 2.68 -2.66
N VAL A 101 11.88 1.88 -3.06
CA VAL A 101 11.70 0.48 -3.44
C VAL A 101 12.25 -0.41 -2.33
N ILE A 102 11.43 -1.37 -1.91
CA ILE A 102 11.79 -2.39 -0.94
C ILE A 102 11.71 -3.78 -1.58
N ARG A 103 12.43 -4.74 -1.02
CA ARG A 103 12.37 -6.14 -1.43
C ARG A 103 12.04 -7.04 -0.25
N VAL A 104 11.00 -7.87 -0.40
CA VAL A 104 10.69 -8.88 0.61
C VAL A 104 11.68 -10.04 0.54
N GLN A 105 11.99 -10.59 1.71
CA GLN A 105 12.90 -11.70 1.89
C GLN A 105 12.11 -13.00 2.03
N ARG A 106 12.69 -14.12 1.57
CA ARG A 106 12.16 -15.48 1.78
C ARG A 106 10.74 -15.69 1.23
N LEU A 107 10.43 -15.11 0.07
CA LEU A 107 9.13 -15.30 -0.61
C LEU A 107 8.88 -16.78 -0.97
N GLY A 108 9.93 -17.49 -1.40
CA GLY A 108 9.90 -18.90 -1.81
C GLY A 108 9.41 -19.08 -3.24
N GLU A 109 8.67 -20.15 -3.50
CA GLU A 109 8.02 -20.42 -4.80
C GLU A 109 6.71 -19.64 -5.00
N ARG A 110 6.34 -18.80 -4.03
CA ARG A 110 5.11 -18.01 -4.08
C ARG A 110 5.35 -16.75 -4.91
N SER A 111 4.32 -16.29 -5.60
CA SER A 111 4.29 -14.98 -6.24
C SER A 111 3.46 -13.99 -5.42
N LEU A 112 3.73 -12.70 -5.62
CA LEU A 112 2.85 -11.61 -5.24
C LEU A 112 2.00 -11.18 -6.44
N GLU A 113 0.89 -10.50 -6.18
CA GLU A 113 0.00 -9.93 -7.20
C GLU A 113 0.35 -8.44 -7.41
N PRO A 114 1.02 -8.06 -8.51
CA PRO A 114 1.39 -6.67 -8.75
C PRO A 114 0.18 -5.81 -9.07
N ALA A 115 0.21 -4.57 -8.60
CA ALA A 115 -0.74 -3.58 -9.07
C ALA A 115 -0.42 -3.19 -10.52
N GLU A 116 -1.46 -3.03 -11.34
CA GLU A 116 -1.32 -2.44 -12.67
C GLU A 116 -1.03 -0.93 -12.53
N LEU A 117 0.06 -0.46 -13.13
CA LEU A 117 0.41 0.96 -13.14
C LEU A 117 -0.36 1.68 -14.24
N GLY A 118 -1.09 2.72 -13.86
CA GLY A 118 -1.74 3.60 -14.81
C GLY A 118 -0.78 4.63 -15.41
N ASP A 119 -1.25 5.32 -16.45
CA ASP A 119 -0.59 6.48 -17.02
C ASP A 119 -1.09 7.75 -16.31
N ALA A 120 -0.19 8.42 -15.60
CA ALA A 120 -0.51 9.64 -14.86
C ALA A 120 -0.81 10.84 -15.77
N ASP A 121 -0.27 10.87 -17.01
CA ASP A 121 -0.51 11.96 -17.95
C ASP A 121 -1.96 11.96 -18.47
N ALA A 122 -2.61 10.79 -18.43
CA ALA A 122 -4.00 10.59 -18.81
C ALA A 122 -4.99 10.74 -17.63
N LEU A 123 -4.50 11.03 -16.43
CA LEU A 123 -5.35 11.17 -15.25
C LEU A 123 -6.18 12.45 -15.33
N LEU A 124 -7.51 12.30 -15.38
CA LEU A 124 -8.46 13.42 -15.28
C LEU A 124 -8.67 13.75 -13.81
N VAL A 125 -8.28 14.97 -13.40
CA VAL A 125 -8.40 15.48 -12.01
C VAL A 125 -9.32 16.69 -12.00
#